data_AF-A0A6A6GSB6-F1
#
_entry.id   AF-A0A6A6GSB6-F1
#
_cell.length_a   1.000
_cell.length_b   1.000
_cell.length_c   1.000
_cell.angle_alpha   90.00
_cell.angle_beta   90.00
_cell.angle_gamma   90.00
#
_symmetry.space_group_name_H-M   'P 1'
#
loop_
_entity.id
_entity.type
_entity.pdbx_description
1 polymer ?
#
loop_
_entity_poly.entity_id
_entity_poly.type
_entity_poly.pdbx_seq_one_letter_code
_entity_poly.pdbx_strand_id
1 'polypeptide(L)'
;MGSISTQDPWLQARNLYMKDLNEEEQKVFETASLENLLDSTNVARKSHEEQSRMRNISRKLEPFVNAICQFGEALDVFSNTYAIAMAPLWGSVRVLLHIAKGFQKYFKNITDMLTRIGDNLPRCRIYYALFPAHGRLLQAISVVYLDIIHFCIDAKAIFRELRDPKISFLYKRIWKTFDVKFQENILGKFRKSIENMEKEVKLSHMIETSQDREVLRREKDEAERQRMINYRHLLLKNLSSQTYIDKHIKERRKRFPGTGKWLTQSNEVQDWKNRETSDCLWRSGIPGSGKTVLVSSLIDKLSKEFGREDVTVSKLTTQDV
;
A
#
# COMPACT_ATOMS: atom_id res chain seq x y z
N MET A 1 -6.12 -22.62 -13.66
CA MET A 1 -6.44 -23.67 -12.67
C MET A 1 -7.61 -23.18 -11.84
N GLY A 2 -8.78 -23.76 -12.07
CA GLY A 2 -10.01 -23.39 -11.39
C GLY A 2 -10.13 -24.01 -9.99
N SER A 3 -11.22 -23.62 -9.33
CA SER A 3 -11.79 -24.10 -8.06
C SER A 3 -11.09 -23.70 -6.75
N ILE A 4 -11.48 -22.52 -6.24
CA ILE A 4 -12.09 -22.43 -4.90
C ILE A 4 -13.35 -21.57 -5.04
N SER A 5 -14.48 -22.23 -5.28
CA SER A 5 -15.82 -21.66 -5.10
C SER A 5 -16.13 -21.60 -3.60
N THR A 6 -15.45 -20.71 -2.88
CA THR A 6 -15.94 -20.22 -1.58
C THR A 6 -16.90 -19.09 -1.91
N GLN A 7 -18.20 -19.28 -1.63
CA GLN A 7 -19.15 -18.17 -1.66
C GLN A 7 -18.56 -16.99 -0.90
N ASP A 8 -18.59 -15.81 -1.53
CA ASP A 8 -18.17 -14.55 -0.92
C ASP A 8 -18.77 -14.43 0.50
N PRO A 9 -17.96 -14.21 1.57
CA PRO A 9 -18.47 -14.10 2.95
C PRO A 9 -19.68 -13.17 3.10
N TRP A 10 -19.77 -12.13 2.26
CA TRP A 10 -20.91 -11.23 2.18
C TRP A 10 -22.20 -11.91 1.72
N LEU A 11 -22.10 -12.72 0.65
CA LEU A 11 -23.21 -13.51 0.13
C LEU A 11 -23.62 -14.58 1.13
N GLN A 12 -22.66 -15.22 1.81
CA GLN A 12 -22.95 -16.18 2.86
C GLN A 12 -23.70 -15.52 4.03
N ALA A 13 -23.21 -14.38 4.53
CA ALA A 13 -23.86 -13.64 5.61
C ALA A 13 -25.26 -13.15 5.22
N ARG A 14 -25.43 -12.65 3.98
CA ARG A 14 -26.73 -12.30 3.41
C ARG A 14 -27.68 -13.51 3.41
N ASN A 15 -27.25 -14.64 2.85
CA ASN A 15 -28.08 -15.83 2.72
C ASN A 15 -28.47 -16.39 4.10
N LEU A 16 -27.53 -16.41 5.04
CA LEU A 16 -27.80 -16.77 6.44
C LEU A 16 -28.84 -15.84 7.07
N TYR A 17 -28.75 -14.53 6.83
CA TYR A 17 -29.74 -13.59 7.35
C TYR A 17 -31.12 -13.80 6.70
N MET A 18 -31.19 -14.03 5.39
CA MET A 18 -32.46 -14.14 4.65
C MET A 18 -33.23 -15.44 4.91
N LYS A 19 -32.56 -16.51 5.35
CA LYS A 19 -33.16 -17.85 5.55
C LYS A 19 -34.42 -17.86 6.41
N ASP A 20 -34.48 -16.99 7.43
CA ASP A 20 -35.57 -16.97 8.43
C ASP A 20 -36.53 -15.78 8.26
N LEU A 21 -36.53 -15.13 7.08
CA LEU A 21 -37.40 -13.99 6.78
C LEU A 21 -38.70 -14.44 6.11
N ASN A 22 -39.83 -13.87 6.54
CA ASN A 22 -41.10 -14.02 5.84
C ASN A 22 -41.16 -13.08 4.60
N GLU A 23 -42.18 -13.23 3.75
CA GLU A 23 -42.29 -12.45 2.51
C GLU A 23 -42.33 -10.93 2.74
N GLU A 24 -42.94 -10.47 3.83
CA GLU A 24 -42.97 -9.04 4.18
C GLU A 24 -41.57 -8.54 4.58
N GLU A 25 -40.85 -9.28 5.41
CA GLU A 25 -39.51 -8.93 5.85
C GLU A 25 -38.48 -9.05 4.72
N GLN A 26 -38.65 -9.98 3.78
CA GLN A 26 -37.84 -10.05 2.56
C GLN A 26 -38.01 -8.77 1.73
N LYS A 27 -39.25 -8.31 1.53
CA LYS A 27 -39.50 -7.01 0.86
C LYS A 27 -38.88 -5.84 1.63
N VAL A 28 -38.95 -5.83 2.96
CA VAL A 28 -38.32 -4.79 3.79
C VAL A 28 -36.79 -4.84 3.66
N PHE A 29 -36.21 -6.03 3.58
CA PHE A 29 -34.77 -6.23 3.39
C PHE A 29 -34.30 -5.71 2.01
N GLU A 30 -35.01 -6.08 0.95
CA GLU A 30 -34.63 -5.74 -0.44
C GLU A 30 -34.81 -4.26 -0.77
N THR A 31 -35.84 -3.62 -0.20
CA THR A 31 -36.12 -2.19 -0.43
C THR A 31 -35.34 -1.27 0.54
N ALA A 32 -34.40 -1.81 1.31
CA ALA A 32 -33.65 -1.06 2.29
C ALA A 32 -32.72 -0.04 1.62
N SER A 33 -32.93 1.23 1.94
CA SER A 33 -32.08 2.35 1.55
C SER A 33 -31.82 3.23 2.76
N LEU A 34 -30.82 4.11 2.66
CA LEU A 34 -30.51 5.11 3.67
C LEU A 34 -31.74 5.96 4.05
N GLU A 35 -32.45 6.49 3.05
CA GLU A 35 -33.67 7.28 3.23
C GLU A 35 -34.75 6.50 3.98
N ASN A 36 -34.99 5.25 3.57
CA ASN A 36 -36.04 4.40 4.13
C ASN A 36 -35.71 3.79 5.51
N LEU A 37 -34.49 3.97 6.01
CA LEU A 37 -34.04 3.47 7.32
C LEU A 37 -34.46 4.42 8.45
N LEU A 38 -34.50 5.72 8.15
CA LEU A 38 -34.92 6.77 9.07
C LEU A 38 -36.36 7.23 8.83
N ASP A 39 -36.91 7.06 7.60
CA ASP A 39 -38.28 7.42 7.20
C ASP A 39 -39.40 6.53 7.75
N SER A 40 -39.29 6.14 9.02
CA SER A 40 -40.42 5.59 9.78
C SER A 40 -41.45 6.67 10.19
N THR A 41 -41.32 7.88 9.65
CA THR A 41 -42.01 9.12 10.03
C THR A 41 -43.25 9.47 9.20
N ASN A 42 -43.45 8.95 7.97
CA ASN A 42 -44.44 9.53 7.05
C ASN A 42 -45.68 8.68 6.70
N VAL A 43 -45.87 7.47 7.24
CA VAL A 43 -47.11 6.73 6.99
C VAL A 43 -48.21 7.15 7.98
N ALA A 44 -49.04 8.08 7.49
CA ALA A 44 -50.40 8.42 7.86
C ALA A 44 -50.94 7.91 9.23
N ARG A 45 -51.24 8.86 10.12
CA ARG A 45 -52.16 8.73 11.26
C ARG A 45 -51.71 7.80 12.42
N LYS A 46 -50.55 8.09 13.01
CA LYS A 46 -50.17 7.62 14.36
C LYS A 46 -50.24 8.77 15.37
N SER A 47 -50.56 8.46 16.63
CA SER A 47 -50.72 9.44 17.71
C SER A 47 -49.48 10.35 17.87
N HIS A 48 -49.68 11.59 18.28
CA HIS A 48 -48.59 12.57 18.45
C HIS A 48 -47.46 12.08 19.39
N GLU A 49 -47.77 11.24 20.39
CA GLU A 49 -46.77 10.63 21.26
C GLU A 49 -45.86 9.63 20.51
N GLU A 50 -46.44 8.77 19.66
CA GLU A 50 -45.65 7.81 18.88
C GLU A 50 -44.73 8.51 17.89
N GLN A 51 -45.21 9.60 17.26
CA GLN A 51 -44.40 10.43 16.36
C GLN A 51 -43.23 11.11 17.09
N SER A 52 -43.47 11.68 18.28
CA SER A 52 -42.41 12.33 19.07
C SER A 52 -41.31 11.36 19.49
N ARG A 53 -41.70 10.15 19.94
CA ARG A 53 -40.75 9.09 20.32
C ARG A 53 -39.96 8.58 19.11
N MET A 54 -40.62 8.34 17.98
CA MET A 54 -39.95 7.88 16.75
C MET A 54 -38.92 8.90 16.26
N ARG A 55 -39.24 10.20 16.32
CA ARG A 55 -38.30 11.28 16.01
C ARG A 55 -37.08 11.27 16.93
N ASN A 56 -37.27 11.05 18.23
CA ASN A 56 -36.15 10.99 19.17
C ASN A 56 -35.23 9.79 18.89
N ILE A 57 -35.80 8.66 18.50
CA ILE A 57 -35.04 7.45 18.17
C ILE A 57 -34.32 7.61 16.82
N SER A 58 -34.96 8.24 15.84
CA SER A 58 -34.32 8.60 14.56
C SER A 58 -33.07 9.45 14.79
N ARG A 59 -33.16 10.49 15.63
CA ARG A 59 -32.00 11.33 15.99
C ARG A 59 -30.88 10.55 16.69
N LYS A 60 -31.23 9.53 17.48
CA LYS A 60 -30.23 8.66 18.14
C LYS A 60 -29.52 7.70 17.18
N LEU A 61 -30.22 7.25 16.14
CA LEU A 61 -29.66 6.37 15.13
C LEU A 61 -28.89 7.12 14.05
N GLU A 62 -29.13 8.43 13.90
CA GLU A 62 -28.46 9.27 12.90
C GLU A 62 -26.92 9.18 12.95
N PRO A 63 -26.23 9.25 14.12
CA PRO A 63 -24.78 9.04 14.17
C PRO A 63 -24.34 7.65 13.69
N PHE A 64 -25.08 6.59 14.04
CA PHE A 64 -24.80 5.22 13.61
C PHE A 64 -24.97 5.06 12.10
N VAL A 65 -26.07 5.59 11.55
CA VAL A 65 -26.36 5.59 10.13
C VAL A 65 -25.29 6.36 9.36
N ASN A 66 -24.91 7.53 9.84
CA ASN A 66 -23.81 8.32 9.26
C ASN A 66 -22.48 7.56 9.32
N ALA A 67 -22.17 6.89 10.42
CA ALA A 67 -20.96 6.10 10.56
C ALA A 67 -20.93 4.92 9.58
N ILE A 68 -22.04 4.21 9.39
CA ILE A 68 -22.15 3.16 8.36
C ILE A 68 -22.04 3.74 6.95
N CYS A 69 -22.62 4.92 6.68
CA CYS A 69 -22.50 5.56 5.37
C CYS A 69 -21.06 5.92 5.04
N GLN A 70 -20.38 6.61 5.95
CA GLN A 70 -18.97 6.95 5.79
C GLN A 70 -18.09 5.71 5.63
N PHE A 71 -18.47 4.62 6.28
CA PHE A 71 -17.78 3.35 6.15
C PHE A 71 -18.06 2.73 4.78
N GLY A 72 -19.31 2.73 4.31
CA GLY A 72 -19.71 2.24 2.99
C GLY A 72 -19.09 3.02 1.83
N GLU A 73 -19.02 4.35 1.93
CA GLU A 73 -18.29 5.20 0.98
C GLU A 73 -16.82 4.76 0.86
N ALA A 74 -16.21 4.34 1.97
CA ALA A 74 -14.86 3.80 1.93
C ALA A 74 -14.81 2.50 1.11
N LEU A 75 -15.81 1.62 1.18
CA LEU A 75 -15.85 0.37 0.39
C LEU A 75 -16.13 0.59 -1.12
N ASP A 76 -16.91 1.62 -1.48
CA ASP A 76 -17.32 1.91 -2.85
C ASP A 76 -16.14 2.24 -3.77
N VAL A 77 -15.09 2.84 -3.20
CA VAL A 77 -13.85 3.16 -3.93
C VAL A 77 -13.03 1.91 -4.30
N PHE A 78 -13.21 0.78 -3.60
CA PHE A 78 -12.29 -0.37 -3.70
C PHE A 78 -12.90 -1.66 -4.20
N SER A 79 -14.22 -1.75 -4.23
CA SER A 79 -14.89 -2.92 -4.75
C SER A 79 -16.10 -2.44 -5.53
N ASN A 80 -16.23 -2.88 -6.79
CA ASN A 80 -17.52 -2.85 -7.53
C ASN A 80 -18.61 -3.71 -6.84
N THR A 81 -18.47 -3.94 -5.52
CA THR A 81 -19.13 -4.85 -4.60
C THR A 81 -19.83 -4.05 -3.49
N TYR A 82 -19.84 -2.70 -3.54
CA TYR A 82 -20.61 -1.83 -2.63
C TYR A 82 -22.04 -2.35 -2.44
N ALA A 83 -22.74 -2.65 -3.54
CA ALA A 83 -24.08 -3.22 -3.48
C ALA A 83 -24.13 -4.60 -2.81
N ILE A 84 -23.09 -5.43 -2.99
CA ILE A 84 -23.04 -6.81 -2.46
C ILE A 84 -22.78 -6.83 -0.94
N ALA A 85 -22.01 -5.87 -0.41
CA ALA A 85 -21.72 -5.79 1.03
C ALA A 85 -22.68 -4.86 1.79
N MET A 86 -23.01 -3.69 1.23
CA MET A 86 -23.83 -2.69 1.91
C MET A 86 -25.32 -2.99 1.85
N ALA A 87 -25.85 -3.56 0.76
CA ALA A 87 -27.28 -3.87 0.69
C ALA A 87 -27.68 -4.91 1.74
N PRO A 88 -26.92 -5.99 1.99
CA PRO A 88 -27.23 -6.91 3.08
C PRO A 88 -27.13 -6.29 4.47
N LEU A 89 -26.16 -5.40 4.69
CA LEU A 89 -26.02 -4.67 5.94
C LEU A 89 -27.24 -3.79 6.20
N TRP A 90 -27.61 -2.95 5.23
CA TRP A 90 -28.78 -2.07 5.33
C TRP A 90 -30.08 -2.84 5.48
N GLY A 91 -30.26 -3.89 4.69
CA GLY A 91 -31.40 -4.81 4.81
C GLY A 91 -31.50 -5.42 6.20
N SER A 92 -30.38 -5.90 6.76
CA SER A 92 -30.35 -6.53 8.08
C SER A 92 -30.72 -5.58 9.20
N VAL A 93 -30.18 -4.35 9.18
CA VAL A 93 -30.51 -3.33 10.18
C VAL A 93 -31.98 -2.90 10.05
N ARG A 94 -32.47 -2.71 8.83
CA ARG A 94 -33.86 -2.25 8.60
C ARG A 94 -34.88 -3.30 9.03
N VAL A 95 -34.66 -4.57 8.71
CA VAL A 95 -35.51 -5.67 9.19
C VAL A 95 -35.49 -5.74 10.72
N LEU A 96 -34.31 -5.63 11.34
CA LEU A 96 -34.21 -5.63 12.81
C LEU A 96 -35.04 -4.50 13.44
N LEU A 97 -34.94 -3.27 12.91
CA LEU A 97 -35.73 -2.13 13.38
C LEU A 97 -37.23 -2.33 13.14
N HIS A 98 -37.61 -2.90 11.99
CA HIS A 98 -39.00 -3.22 11.66
C HIS A 98 -39.61 -4.21 12.67
N ILE A 99 -38.91 -5.30 12.97
CA ILE A 99 -39.34 -6.31 13.95
C ILE A 99 -39.40 -5.68 15.36
N ALA A 100 -38.36 -4.94 15.75
CA ALA A 100 -38.26 -4.36 17.08
C ALA A 100 -39.33 -3.29 17.35
N LYS A 101 -39.90 -2.65 16.31
CA LYS A 101 -41.00 -1.67 16.43
C LYS A 101 -42.24 -2.26 17.12
N GLY A 102 -42.48 -3.56 17.00
CA GLY A 102 -43.54 -4.28 17.70
C GLY A 102 -43.33 -4.38 19.22
N PHE A 103 -42.13 -4.09 19.71
CA PHE A 103 -41.71 -4.29 21.10
C PHE A 103 -41.17 -2.99 21.72
N GLN A 104 -42.06 -2.05 22.04
CA GLN A 104 -41.72 -0.66 22.43
C GLN A 104 -40.58 -0.53 23.45
N LYS A 105 -40.56 -1.34 24.51
CA LYS A 105 -39.51 -1.29 25.56
C LYS A 105 -38.13 -1.71 25.03
N TYR A 106 -38.10 -2.66 24.11
CA TYR A 106 -36.88 -3.27 23.60
C TYR A 106 -36.37 -2.61 22.33
N PHE A 107 -37.24 -1.91 21.61
CA PHE A 107 -36.88 -1.04 20.50
C PHE A 107 -35.81 -0.02 20.94
N LYS A 108 -36.03 0.66 22.07
CA LYS A 108 -35.05 1.60 22.64
C LYS A 108 -33.70 0.91 22.92
N ASN A 109 -33.73 -0.28 23.50
CA ASN A 109 -32.51 -0.99 23.85
C ASN A 109 -31.71 -1.38 22.59
N ILE A 110 -32.36 -1.87 21.52
CA ILE A 110 -31.68 -2.14 20.23
C ILE A 110 -31.09 -0.88 19.65
N THR A 111 -31.82 0.24 19.70
CA THR A 111 -31.28 1.50 19.18
C THR A 111 -30.05 1.95 19.95
N ASP A 112 -30.05 1.81 21.28
CA ASP A 112 -28.89 2.13 22.12
C ASP A 112 -27.72 1.14 21.84
N MET A 113 -28.00 -0.13 21.52
CA MET A 113 -26.99 -1.12 21.11
C MET A 113 -26.36 -0.78 19.75
N LEU A 114 -27.17 -0.41 18.76
CA LEU A 114 -26.71 0.03 17.43
C LEU A 114 -25.85 1.30 17.55
N THR A 115 -26.28 2.28 18.34
CA THR A 115 -25.48 3.49 18.60
C THR A 115 -24.09 3.14 19.14
N ARG A 116 -23.99 2.24 20.14
CA ARG A 116 -22.70 1.79 20.69
C ARG A 116 -21.79 1.11 19.66
N ILE A 117 -22.37 0.33 18.74
CA ILE A 117 -21.60 -0.24 17.62
C ILE A 117 -21.10 0.90 16.73
N GLY A 118 -21.97 1.85 16.39
CA GLY A 118 -21.69 3.00 15.55
C GLY A 118 -20.58 3.90 16.06
N ASP A 119 -20.52 4.15 17.36
CA ASP A 119 -19.50 5.01 17.99
C ASP A 119 -18.05 4.53 17.72
N ASN A 120 -17.88 3.26 17.35
CA ASN A 120 -16.57 2.65 17.08
C ASN A 120 -16.19 2.63 15.58
N LEU A 121 -17.11 2.96 14.67
CA LEU A 121 -16.91 2.86 13.21
C LEU A 121 -16.15 4.01 12.51
N PRO A 122 -16.21 5.29 12.93
CA PRO A 122 -15.68 6.41 12.15
C PRO A 122 -14.21 6.31 11.72
N ARG A 123 -13.39 5.58 12.48
CA ARG A 123 -11.95 5.44 12.21
C ARG A 123 -11.62 4.62 10.96
N CYS A 124 -12.51 3.72 10.58
CA CYS A 124 -12.20 2.73 9.55
C CYS A 124 -12.03 3.35 8.15
N ARG A 125 -12.80 4.42 7.85
CA ARG A 125 -12.66 5.19 6.60
C ARG A 125 -11.28 5.83 6.50
N ILE A 126 -10.80 6.45 7.58
CA ILE A 126 -9.52 7.14 7.63
C ILE A 126 -8.38 6.15 7.41
N TYR A 127 -8.42 5.02 8.10
CA TYR A 127 -7.39 4.00 8.02
C TYR A 127 -7.23 3.42 6.62
N TYR A 128 -8.33 3.16 5.92
CA TYR A 128 -8.24 2.69 4.55
C TYR A 128 -7.68 3.77 3.61
N ALA A 129 -8.16 5.03 3.73
CA ALA A 129 -7.71 6.12 2.86
C ALA A 129 -6.18 6.34 2.93
N LEU A 130 -5.56 6.05 4.07
CA LEU A 130 -4.12 6.10 4.26
C LEU A 130 -3.38 4.90 3.66
N PHE A 131 -4.00 3.71 3.61
CA PHE A 131 -3.33 2.44 3.31
C PHE A 131 -4.10 1.58 2.28
N PRO A 132 -4.41 2.10 1.08
CA PRO A 132 -5.28 1.40 0.11
C PRO A 132 -4.65 0.14 -0.50
N ALA A 133 -3.32 0.05 -0.54
CA ALA A 133 -2.61 -1.09 -1.12
C ALA A 133 -2.59 -2.35 -0.23
N HIS A 134 -3.06 -2.25 1.02
CA HIS A 134 -2.89 -3.31 2.01
C HIS A 134 -4.13 -4.22 2.10
N GLY A 135 -4.13 -5.31 1.33
CA GLY A 135 -5.25 -6.27 1.31
C GLY A 135 -5.62 -6.89 2.66
N ARG A 136 -4.68 -6.98 3.61
CA ARG A 136 -4.96 -7.45 4.98
C ARG A 136 -5.83 -6.47 5.77
N LEU A 137 -5.65 -5.18 5.55
CA LEU A 137 -6.49 -4.15 6.16
C LEU A 137 -7.92 -4.24 5.65
N LEU A 138 -8.11 -4.50 4.35
CA LEU A 138 -9.44 -4.72 3.76
C LEU A 138 -10.14 -5.95 4.38
N GLN A 139 -9.41 -7.04 4.63
CA GLN A 139 -9.96 -8.21 5.31
C GLN A 139 -10.38 -7.87 6.75
N ALA A 140 -9.55 -7.15 7.50
CA ALA A 140 -9.87 -6.73 8.87
C ALA A 140 -11.11 -5.81 8.90
N ILE A 141 -11.22 -4.89 7.94
CA ILE A 141 -12.42 -4.05 7.73
C ILE A 141 -13.65 -4.90 7.42
N SER A 142 -13.53 -5.90 6.55
CA SER A 142 -14.63 -6.79 6.19
C SER A 142 -15.19 -7.56 7.40
N VAL A 143 -14.31 -7.99 8.30
CA VAL A 143 -14.71 -8.67 9.55
C VAL A 143 -15.58 -7.77 10.43
N VAL A 144 -15.26 -6.47 10.53
CA VAL A 144 -16.06 -5.52 11.32
C VAL A 144 -17.49 -5.39 10.80
N TYR A 145 -17.69 -5.37 9.49
CA TYR A 145 -19.05 -5.38 8.93
C TYR A 145 -19.79 -6.69 9.18
N LEU A 146 -19.09 -7.83 9.05
CA LEU A 146 -19.69 -9.13 9.33
C LEU A 146 -20.16 -9.20 10.78
N ASP A 147 -19.43 -8.60 11.73
CA ASP A 147 -19.85 -8.51 13.12
C ASP A 147 -21.18 -7.74 13.30
N ILE A 148 -21.44 -6.69 12.49
CA ILE A 148 -22.73 -5.97 12.51
C ILE A 148 -23.87 -6.85 11.99
N ILE A 149 -23.63 -7.61 10.92
CA ILE A 149 -24.62 -8.54 10.38
C ILE A 149 -24.90 -9.67 11.38
N HIS A 150 -23.85 -10.25 11.99
CA HIS A 150 -24.00 -11.26 13.03
C HIS A 150 -24.77 -10.73 14.25
N PHE A 151 -24.53 -9.48 14.67
CA PHE A 151 -25.36 -8.83 15.68
C PHE A 151 -26.83 -8.78 15.25
N CYS A 152 -27.11 -8.40 13.99
CA CYS A 152 -28.48 -8.35 13.49
C CYS A 152 -29.14 -9.74 13.48
N ILE A 153 -28.39 -10.81 13.16
CA ILE A 153 -28.87 -12.21 13.23
C ILE A 153 -29.23 -12.57 14.67
N ASP A 154 -28.31 -12.36 15.61
CA ASP A 154 -28.49 -12.67 17.03
C ASP A 154 -29.67 -11.89 17.62
N ALA A 155 -29.77 -10.59 17.32
CA ALA A 155 -30.85 -9.74 17.81
C ALA A 155 -32.21 -10.16 17.23
N LYS A 156 -32.25 -10.50 15.92
CA LYS A 156 -33.47 -10.99 15.26
C LYS A 156 -33.97 -12.29 15.89
N ALA A 157 -33.08 -13.23 16.20
CA ALA A 157 -33.45 -14.49 16.85
C ALA A 157 -34.16 -14.27 18.19
N ILE A 158 -33.68 -13.32 18.99
CA ILE A 158 -34.31 -12.96 20.27
C ILE A 158 -35.72 -12.40 20.06
N PHE A 159 -35.94 -11.51 19.09
CA PHE A 159 -37.30 -11.01 18.84
C PHE A 159 -38.26 -12.08 18.33
N ARG A 160 -37.75 -13.10 17.61
CA ARG A 160 -38.56 -14.26 17.24
C ARG A 160 -38.99 -15.06 18.46
N GLU A 161 -38.06 -15.34 19.39
CA GLU A 161 -38.38 -16.00 20.66
C GLU A 161 -39.40 -15.20 21.49
N LEU A 162 -39.25 -13.87 21.53
CA LEU A 162 -40.17 -12.97 22.25
C LEU A 162 -41.57 -12.91 21.63
N ARG A 163 -41.73 -13.26 20.35
CA ARG A 163 -43.02 -13.28 19.65
C ARG A 163 -43.79 -14.58 19.89
N ASP A 164 -43.13 -15.64 20.38
CA ASP A 164 -43.80 -16.89 20.73
C ASP A 164 -44.73 -16.69 21.95
N PRO A 165 -46.05 -16.86 21.80
CA PRO A 165 -47.00 -16.70 22.90
C PRO A 165 -46.70 -17.61 24.11
N LYS A 166 -46.10 -18.79 23.87
CA LYS A 166 -45.76 -19.76 24.92
C LYS A 166 -44.64 -19.27 25.83
N ILE A 167 -43.75 -18.43 25.32
CA ILE A 167 -42.52 -17.98 26.01
C ILE A 167 -42.61 -16.48 26.34
N SER A 168 -43.65 -15.79 25.87
CA SER A 168 -43.86 -14.34 26.06
C SER A 168 -43.81 -13.89 27.52
N PHE A 169 -44.12 -14.74 28.51
CA PHE A 169 -44.00 -14.38 29.94
C PHE A 169 -42.54 -14.30 30.45
N LEU A 170 -41.59 -14.94 29.76
CA LEU A 170 -40.15 -14.93 30.09
C LEU A 170 -39.38 -13.78 29.43
N TYR A 171 -40.06 -12.85 28.77
CA TYR A 171 -39.47 -11.75 28.00
C TYR A 171 -38.37 -10.97 28.74
N LYS A 172 -38.55 -10.67 30.03
CA LYS A 172 -37.52 -10.01 30.86
C LYS A 172 -36.26 -10.85 31.02
N ARG A 173 -36.40 -12.16 31.19
CA ARG A 173 -35.29 -13.10 31.38
C ARG A 173 -34.51 -13.27 30.08
N ILE A 174 -35.22 -13.53 28.98
CA ILE A 174 -34.63 -13.66 27.64
C ILE A 174 -33.85 -12.39 27.28
N TRP A 175 -34.45 -11.22 27.50
CA TRP A 175 -33.76 -9.96 27.23
C TRP A 175 -32.51 -9.77 28.10
N LYS A 176 -32.59 -10.08 29.40
CA LYS A 176 -31.42 -9.96 30.30
C LYS A 176 -30.27 -10.86 29.84
N THR A 177 -30.57 -12.09 29.42
CA THR A 177 -29.57 -13.01 28.85
C THR A 177 -28.98 -12.46 27.56
N PHE A 178 -29.81 -11.88 26.68
CA PHE A 178 -29.33 -11.25 25.46
C PHE A 178 -28.46 -10.01 25.74
N ASP A 179 -28.84 -9.16 26.68
CA ASP A 179 -28.08 -7.97 27.03
C ASP A 179 -26.68 -8.35 27.56
N VAL A 180 -26.59 -9.38 28.41
CA VAL A 180 -25.29 -9.95 28.83
C VAL A 180 -24.51 -10.50 27.64
N LYS A 181 -25.12 -11.32 26.77
CA LYS A 181 -24.49 -11.83 25.55
C LYS A 181 -24.00 -10.68 24.66
N PHE A 182 -24.75 -9.60 24.55
CA PHE A 182 -24.39 -8.43 23.76
C PHE A 182 -23.17 -7.72 24.33
N GLN A 183 -23.14 -7.43 25.65
CA GLN A 183 -21.98 -6.77 26.27
C GLN A 183 -20.72 -7.64 26.23
N GLU A 184 -20.81 -8.90 26.62
CA GLU A 184 -19.65 -9.77 26.82
C GLU A 184 -19.13 -10.39 25.52
N ASN A 185 -20.02 -10.81 24.63
CA ASN A 185 -19.66 -11.57 23.44
C ASN A 185 -19.68 -10.69 22.19
N ILE A 186 -20.80 -10.04 21.88
CA ILE A 186 -20.96 -9.29 20.61
C ILE A 186 -20.08 -8.04 20.61
N LEU A 187 -20.22 -7.16 21.60
CA LEU A 187 -19.37 -5.96 21.72
C LEU A 187 -17.91 -6.34 21.97
N GLY A 188 -17.66 -7.41 22.74
CA GLY A 188 -16.30 -7.92 22.97
C GLY A 188 -15.61 -8.33 21.66
N LYS A 189 -16.29 -9.14 20.83
CA LYS A 189 -15.81 -9.53 19.50
C LYS A 189 -15.62 -8.32 18.58
N PHE A 190 -16.62 -7.44 18.52
CA PHE A 190 -16.57 -6.24 17.68
C PHE A 190 -15.37 -5.35 18.04
N ARG A 191 -15.14 -5.09 19.33
CA ARG A 191 -13.96 -4.34 19.80
C ARG A 191 -12.66 -5.03 19.43
N LYS A 192 -12.59 -6.36 19.54
CA LYS A 192 -11.42 -7.14 19.13
C LYS A 192 -11.17 -7.05 17.62
N SER A 193 -12.22 -7.05 16.80
CA SER A 193 -12.12 -6.86 15.35
C SER A 193 -11.58 -5.46 15.00
N ILE A 194 -12.05 -4.42 15.69
CA ILE A 194 -11.50 -3.06 15.56
C ILE A 194 -10.03 -3.01 16.01
N GLU A 195 -9.67 -3.63 17.14
CA GLU A 195 -8.28 -3.68 17.63
C GLU A 195 -7.36 -4.40 16.64
N ASN A 196 -7.83 -5.50 16.05
CA ASN A 196 -7.09 -6.23 15.02
C ASN A 196 -6.89 -5.36 13.76
N MET A 197 -7.92 -4.62 13.35
CA MET A 197 -7.78 -3.64 12.27
C MET A 197 -6.71 -2.59 12.61
N GLU A 198 -6.74 -2.00 13.80
CA GLU A 198 -5.73 -1.02 14.24
C GLU A 198 -4.30 -1.60 14.25
N LYS A 199 -4.14 -2.90 14.54
CA LYS A 199 -2.85 -3.58 14.42
C LYS A 199 -2.39 -3.68 12.96
N GLU A 200 -3.29 -4.03 12.04
CA GLU A 200 -2.97 -4.06 10.59
C GLU A 200 -2.63 -2.68 10.05
N VAL A 201 -3.29 -1.61 10.53
CA VAL A 201 -2.94 -0.22 10.20
C VAL A 201 -1.52 0.11 10.63
N LYS A 202 -1.16 -0.23 11.87
CA LYS A 202 0.20 -0.02 12.38
C LYS A 202 1.23 -0.79 11.55
N LEU A 203 0.93 -2.03 11.16
CA LEU A 203 1.81 -2.83 10.30
C LEU A 203 1.98 -2.18 8.92
N SER A 204 0.89 -1.73 8.32
CA SER A 204 0.89 -1.04 7.02
C SER A 204 1.79 0.20 7.06
N HIS A 205 1.62 1.03 8.08
CA HIS A 205 2.47 2.20 8.31
C HIS A 205 3.95 1.84 8.49
N MET A 206 4.25 0.78 9.25
CA MET A 206 5.63 0.31 9.46
C MET A 206 6.28 -0.18 8.16
N ILE A 207 5.53 -0.88 7.30
CA ILE A 207 6.01 -1.35 6.01
C ILE A 207 6.39 -0.16 5.12
N GLU A 208 5.49 0.78 4.93
CA GLU A 208 5.71 1.95 4.07
C GLU A 208 6.86 2.82 4.61
N THR A 209 6.86 3.09 5.91
CA THR A 209 7.95 3.84 6.56
C THR A 209 9.30 3.14 6.39
N SER A 210 9.32 1.80 6.44
CA SER A 210 10.55 1.03 6.22
C SER A 210 11.03 1.14 4.78
N GLN A 211 10.11 1.08 3.81
CA GLN A 211 10.43 1.23 2.39
C GLN A 211 10.97 2.63 2.08
N ASP A 212 10.31 3.67 2.59
CA ASP A 212 10.76 5.07 2.45
C ASP A 212 12.16 5.27 3.03
N ARG A 213 12.42 4.70 4.21
CA ARG A 213 13.75 4.75 4.84
C ARG A 213 14.82 4.06 3.99
N GLU A 214 14.47 2.97 3.31
CA GLU A 214 15.39 2.26 2.44
C GLU A 214 15.70 3.06 1.17
N VAL A 215 14.70 3.69 0.56
CA VAL A 215 14.87 4.60 -0.59
C VAL A 215 15.78 5.76 -0.21
N LEU A 216 15.51 6.44 0.92
CA LEU A 216 16.34 7.55 1.41
C LEU A 216 17.79 7.13 1.68
N ARG A 217 18.01 5.92 2.21
CA ARG A 217 19.37 5.38 2.40
C ARG A 217 20.08 5.19 1.07
N ARG A 218 19.42 4.59 0.08
CA ARG A 218 20.00 4.38 -1.26
C ARG A 218 20.34 5.70 -1.96
N GLU A 219 19.46 6.69 -1.85
CA GLU A 219 19.70 8.03 -2.40
C GLU A 219 20.90 8.71 -1.73
N LYS A 220 21.01 8.61 -0.40
CA LYS A 220 22.15 9.15 0.34
C LYS A 220 23.46 8.49 -0.05
N ASP A 221 23.47 7.15 -0.15
CA ASP A 221 24.66 6.40 -0.54
C ASP A 221 25.10 6.74 -1.97
N GLU A 222 24.15 6.93 -2.89
CA GLU A 222 24.44 7.37 -4.26
C GLU A 222 24.98 8.80 -4.30
N ALA A 223 24.40 9.71 -3.52
CA ALA A 223 24.90 11.08 -3.41
C ALA A 223 26.32 11.13 -2.83
N GLU A 224 26.64 10.29 -1.85
CA GLU A 224 27.99 10.16 -1.30
C GLU A 224 28.99 9.58 -2.31
N ARG A 225 28.60 8.54 -3.06
CA ARG A 225 29.40 8.00 -4.17
C ARG A 225 29.71 9.07 -5.22
N GLN A 226 28.68 9.82 -5.66
CA GLN A 226 28.86 10.87 -6.64
C GLN A 226 29.76 11.99 -6.14
N ARG A 227 29.62 12.39 -4.86
CA ARG A 227 30.54 13.35 -4.22
C ARG A 227 31.98 12.86 -4.23
N MET A 228 32.22 11.59 -3.92
CA MET A 228 33.56 11.00 -3.94
C MET A 228 34.16 10.95 -5.35
N ILE A 229 33.36 10.61 -6.37
CA ILE A 229 33.79 10.64 -7.77
C ILE A 229 34.15 12.08 -8.19
N ASN A 230 33.29 13.04 -7.90
CA ASN A 230 33.51 14.45 -8.23
C ASN A 230 34.76 15.00 -7.51
N TYR A 231 34.95 14.64 -6.25
CA TYR A 231 36.13 15.03 -5.46
C TYR A 231 37.41 14.42 -6.05
N ARG A 232 37.39 13.14 -6.44
CA ARG A 232 38.51 12.50 -7.15
C ARG A 232 38.84 13.21 -8.46
N HIS A 233 37.83 13.55 -9.27
CA HIS A 233 38.04 14.31 -10.51
C HIS A 233 38.66 15.68 -10.25
N LEU A 234 38.21 16.39 -9.22
CA LEU A 234 38.78 17.68 -8.84
C LEU A 234 40.24 17.55 -8.40
N LEU A 235 40.57 16.55 -7.58
CA LEU A 235 41.94 16.29 -7.16
C LEU A 235 42.84 15.92 -8.33
N LEU A 236 42.41 15.03 -9.22
CA LEU A 236 43.17 14.66 -10.42
C LEU A 236 43.43 15.86 -11.34
N LYS A 237 42.42 16.72 -11.51
CA LYS A 237 42.56 17.98 -12.25
C LYS A 237 43.60 18.91 -11.60
N ASN A 238 43.58 19.04 -10.27
CA ASN A 238 44.49 19.93 -9.54
C ASN A 238 45.92 19.39 -9.42
N LEU A 239 46.11 18.07 -9.31
CA LEU A 239 47.43 17.43 -9.21
C LEU A 239 48.17 17.40 -10.54
N SER A 240 47.46 17.53 -11.66
CA SER A 240 48.08 17.61 -12.99
C SER A 240 48.57 19.03 -13.28
N SER A 241 49.67 19.46 -12.67
CA SER A 241 50.31 20.77 -12.98
C SER A 241 50.83 20.86 -14.42
N GLN A 242 51.10 19.72 -15.04
CA GLN A 242 51.42 19.60 -16.47
C GLN A 242 50.46 18.60 -17.09
N THR A 243 49.72 18.98 -18.13
CA THR A 243 48.90 18.01 -18.84
C THR A 243 49.82 17.04 -19.62
N TYR A 244 49.43 15.76 -19.71
CA TYR A 244 50.14 14.81 -20.58
C TYR A 244 50.22 15.31 -22.03
N ILE A 245 49.24 16.13 -22.44
CA ILE A 245 49.18 16.81 -23.73
C ILE A 245 50.36 17.75 -23.91
N ASP A 246 50.67 18.61 -22.93
CA ASP A 246 51.81 19.53 -23.02
C ASP A 246 53.14 18.78 -23.16
N LYS A 247 53.30 17.69 -22.39
CA LYS A 247 54.47 16.82 -22.48
C LYS A 247 54.55 16.17 -23.86
N HIS A 248 53.45 15.66 -24.39
CA HIS A 248 53.39 15.08 -25.73
C HIS A 248 53.73 16.10 -26.82
N ILE A 249 53.18 17.32 -26.75
CA ILE A 249 53.47 18.41 -27.70
C ILE A 249 54.96 18.77 -27.65
N LYS A 250 55.54 18.90 -26.45
CA LYS A 250 56.96 19.21 -26.26
C LYS A 250 57.86 18.14 -26.89
N GLU A 251 57.53 16.86 -26.71
CA GLU A 251 58.33 15.75 -27.26
C GLU A 251 58.11 15.58 -28.76
N ARG A 252 56.90 15.81 -29.26
CA ARG A 252 56.58 15.81 -30.70
C ARG A 252 57.39 16.87 -31.44
N ARG A 253 57.59 18.07 -30.86
CA ARG A 253 58.42 19.15 -31.45
C ARG A 253 59.89 18.77 -31.60
N LYS A 254 60.41 17.84 -30.79
CA LYS A 254 61.80 17.35 -30.88
C LYS A 254 61.99 16.30 -31.98
N ARG A 255 60.92 15.82 -32.61
CA ARG A 255 60.98 14.75 -33.59
C ARG A 255 61.58 15.24 -34.91
N PHE A 256 62.61 14.56 -35.37
CA PHE A 256 63.15 14.78 -36.70
C PHE A 256 62.27 14.09 -37.76
N PRO A 257 61.84 14.77 -38.84
CA PRO A 257 61.01 14.17 -39.88
C PRO A 257 61.60 12.87 -40.44
N GLY A 258 60.75 11.85 -40.65
CA GLY A 258 61.17 10.56 -41.20
C GLY A 258 61.74 9.56 -40.20
N THR A 259 62.09 9.98 -38.98
CA THR A 259 62.64 9.09 -37.94
C THR A 259 61.56 8.32 -37.17
N GLY A 260 61.95 7.18 -36.57
CA GLY A 260 61.06 6.40 -35.68
C GLY A 260 59.99 5.54 -36.37
N LYS A 261 59.90 5.57 -37.70
CA LYS A 261 58.94 4.76 -38.48
C LYS A 261 59.13 3.25 -38.26
N TRP A 262 60.40 2.82 -38.17
CA TRP A 262 60.78 1.42 -37.95
C TRP A 262 60.11 0.83 -36.70
N LEU A 263 59.97 1.62 -35.62
CA LEU A 263 59.34 1.14 -34.39
C LEU A 263 57.87 0.83 -34.63
N THR A 264 57.17 1.72 -35.33
CA THR A 264 55.75 1.51 -35.66
C THR A 264 55.49 0.45 -36.72
N GLN A 265 56.55 -0.04 -37.37
CA GLN A 265 56.52 -1.08 -38.39
C GLN A 265 57.06 -2.41 -37.85
N SER A 266 57.56 -2.42 -36.61
CA SER A 266 58.13 -3.61 -36.02
C SER A 266 57.02 -4.62 -35.72
N ASN A 267 57.31 -5.91 -35.92
CA ASN A 267 56.35 -6.98 -35.71
C ASN A 267 55.81 -6.95 -34.28
N GLU A 268 56.66 -6.67 -33.29
CA GLU A 268 56.25 -6.64 -31.88
C GLU A 268 55.25 -5.51 -31.57
N VAL A 269 55.33 -4.38 -32.27
CA VAL A 269 54.34 -3.30 -32.12
C VAL A 269 53.04 -3.65 -32.83
N GLN A 270 53.11 -4.30 -34.00
CA GLN A 270 51.91 -4.74 -34.72
C GLN A 270 51.18 -5.86 -33.98
N ASP A 271 51.92 -6.83 -33.45
CA ASP A 271 51.39 -7.94 -32.67
C ASP A 271 50.76 -7.43 -31.38
N TRP A 272 51.43 -6.54 -30.64
CA TRP A 272 50.88 -5.90 -29.46
C TRP A 272 49.60 -5.11 -29.77
N LYS A 273 49.61 -4.35 -30.87
CA LYS A 273 48.48 -3.52 -31.30
C LYS A 273 47.26 -4.32 -31.74
N ASN A 274 47.45 -5.50 -32.33
CA ASN A 274 46.39 -6.32 -32.90
C ASN A 274 45.86 -7.39 -31.91
N ARG A 275 46.35 -7.43 -30.67
CA ARG A 275 45.81 -8.32 -29.64
C ARG A 275 44.44 -7.84 -29.17
N GLU A 276 43.50 -8.78 -29.07
CA GLU A 276 42.15 -8.52 -28.54
C GLU A 276 42.14 -8.29 -27.03
N THR A 277 43.21 -8.66 -26.32
CA THR A 277 43.38 -8.50 -24.88
C THR A 277 44.34 -7.36 -24.54
N SER A 278 44.16 -6.74 -23.37
CA SER A 278 45.07 -5.71 -22.87
C SER A 278 46.47 -6.29 -22.61
N ASP A 279 47.49 -5.72 -23.26
CA ASP A 279 48.88 -6.18 -23.18
C ASP A 279 49.86 -5.01 -23.00
N CYS A 280 51.09 -5.28 -22.59
CA CYS A 280 52.13 -4.27 -22.31
C CYS A 280 53.30 -4.39 -23.29
N LEU A 281 53.60 -3.30 -24.02
CA LEU A 281 54.78 -3.21 -24.86
C LEU A 281 55.99 -2.70 -24.06
N TRP A 282 56.95 -3.59 -23.78
CA TRP A 282 58.19 -3.23 -23.11
C TRP A 282 59.33 -2.97 -24.11
N ARG A 283 59.94 -1.78 -24.04
CA ARG A 283 61.13 -1.42 -24.83
C ARG A 283 62.15 -0.68 -23.98
N SER A 284 63.37 -1.19 -23.94
CA SER A 284 64.52 -0.56 -23.28
C SER A 284 65.40 0.18 -24.28
N GLY A 285 66.29 1.03 -23.76
CA GLY A 285 67.28 1.74 -24.56
C GLY A 285 68.13 2.64 -23.69
N ILE A 286 69.30 3.06 -24.16
CA ILE A 286 70.22 3.90 -23.39
C ILE A 286 69.62 5.29 -23.08
N PRO A 287 70.07 5.98 -22.01
CA PRO A 287 69.72 7.37 -21.77
C PRO A 287 69.98 8.24 -23.01
N GLY A 288 69.08 9.19 -23.31
CA GLY A 288 69.23 10.06 -24.47
C GLY A 288 68.88 9.45 -25.84
N SER A 289 68.60 8.15 -25.96
CA SER A 289 68.29 7.49 -27.26
C SER A 289 66.95 7.87 -27.91
N GLY A 290 66.25 8.88 -27.40
CA GLY A 290 65.00 9.35 -27.99
C GLY A 290 63.76 8.52 -27.66
N LYS A 291 63.81 7.59 -26.68
CA LYS A 291 62.66 6.75 -26.27
C LYS A 291 61.35 7.53 -26.10
N THR A 292 61.39 8.69 -25.43
CA THR A 292 60.18 9.51 -25.21
C THR A 292 59.63 10.10 -26.52
N VAL A 293 60.51 10.51 -27.44
CA VAL A 293 60.13 11.04 -28.77
C VAL A 293 59.55 9.92 -29.66
N LEU A 294 60.11 8.71 -29.56
CA LEU A 294 59.60 7.52 -30.24
C LEU A 294 58.21 7.12 -29.73
N VAL A 295 57.99 7.10 -28.41
CA VAL A 295 56.67 6.84 -27.82
C VAL A 295 55.66 7.90 -28.24
N SER A 296 56.03 9.18 -28.23
CA SER A 296 55.19 10.25 -28.79
C SER A 296 54.84 10.00 -30.26
N SER A 297 55.74 9.41 -31.06
CA SER A 297 55.45 9.07 -32.46
C SER A 297 54.46 7.93 -32.61
N LEU A 298 54.56 6.95 -31.72
CA LEU A 298 53.63 5.84 -31.67
C LEU A 298 52.22 6.33 -31.29
N ILE A 299 52.11 7.19 -30.26
CA ILE A 299 50.85 7.81 -29.83
C ILE A 299 50.20 8.57 -31.00
N ASP A 300 50.93 9.43 -31.72
CA ASP A 300 50.38 10.17 -32.87
C ASP A 300 49.84 9.24 -33.98
N LYS A 301 50.47 8.08 -34.18
CA LYS A 301 50.03 7.10 -35.19
C LYS A 301 48.77 6.37 -34.74
N LEU A 302 48.76 5.88 -33.49
CA LEU A 302 47.61 5.18 -32.91
C LEU A 302 46.38 6.10 -32.83
N SER A 303 46.54 7.35 -32.37
CA SER A 303 45.43 8.31 -32.31
C SER A 303 44.86 8.68 -33.68
N LYS A 304 45.65 8.59 -34.76
CA LYS A 304 45.16 8.78 -36.13
C LYS A 304 44.38 7.56 -36.63
N GLU A 305 44.74 6.38 -36.16
CA GLU A 305 44.20 5.11 -36.66
C GLU A 305 42.92 4.70 -35.91
N PHE A 306 42.86 4.90 -34.59
CA PHE A 306 41.74 4.52 -33.74
C PHE A 306 40.89 5.71 -33.26
N GLY A 307 41.23 6.94 -33.63
CA GLY A 307 40.61 8.14 -33.07
C GLY A 307 41.24 8.54 -31.73
N ARG A 308 41.04 9.80 -31.33
CA ARG A 308 41.71 10.40 -30.16
C ARG A 308 41.10 9.99 -28.82
N GLU A 309 39.84 9.58 -28.82
CA GLU A 309 39.07 9.23 -27.61
C GLU A 309 39.30 7.77 -27.18
N ASP A 310 39.68 6.89 -28.11
CA ASP A 310 39.84 5.46 -27.87
C ASP A 310 41.29 5.05 -27.51
N VAL A 311 42.24 6.00 -27.46
CA VAL A 311 43.67 5.72 -27.25
C VAL A 311 44.19 6.34 -25.96
N THR A 312 44.35 5.51 -24.92
CA THR A 312 45.07 5.88 -23.69
C THR A 312 46.41 5.15 -23.63
N VAL A 313 47.52 5.87 -23.76
CA VAL A 313 48.89 5.31 -23.66
C VAL A 313 49.59 5.89 -22.44
N SER A 314 49.85 5.04 -21.44
CA SER A 314 50.56 5.41 -20.22
C SER A 314 52.03 5.00 -20.33
N LYS A 315 52.94 5.97 -20.14
CA LYS A 315 54.38 5.70 -20.07
C LYS A 315 54.76 5.39 -18.62
N LEU A 316 55.13 4.14 -18.34
CA LEU A 316 55.82 3.77 -17.11
C LEU A 316 57.33 3.89 -17.35
N THR A 317 58.02 4.63 -16.48
CA THR A 317 59.50 4.67 -16.47
C THR A 317 59.98 4.13 -15.15
N THR A 318 60.64 2.97 -15.19
CA THR A 318 61.49 2.53 -14.09
C THR A 318 62.83 3.26 -14.22
N GLN A 319 63.21 4.01 -13.19
CA GLN A 319 64.62 4.37 -13.00
C GLN A 319 65.23 3.20 -12.24
N ASP A 320 66.21 2.52 -12.84
CA ASP A 320 67.08 1.64 -12.07
C ASP A 320 67.85 2.53 -11.09
N VAL A 321 67.79 2.18 -9.80
CA VAL A 321 68.44 2.89 -8.68
C VAL A 321 69.95 2.84 -8.79
#